data_AF-A0A0F7PTT4-F1
#
_entry.id   AF-A0A0F7PTT4-F1
#
_cell.length_a   1.000
_cell.length_b   1.000
_cell.length_c   1.000
_cell.angle_alpha   90.00
_cell.angle_beta   90.00
_cell.angle_gamma   90.00
#
_symmetry.space_group_name_H-M   'P 1'
#
loop_
_entity.id
_entity.type
_entity.pdbx_description
1 polymer ?
#
loop_
_entity_poly.entity_id
_entity_poly.type
_entity_poly.pdbx_seq_one_letter_code
_entity_poly.pdbx_strand_id
1 'polypeptide(L)' 'MTYEFDVENMTCGHCRGTVEKAIKAADPAAVATIDLASKKATVQTSLDPAVIRDAIRNAGYPVSYVKL' A
#
# COMPACT_ATOMS: atom_id res chain seq x y z
N MET A 1 -7.41 9.44 -7.40
CA MET A 1 -7.96 9.62 -6.04
C MET A 1 -6.89 9.20 -5.05
N THR A 2 -6.92 9.72 -3.82
CA THR A 2 -5.91 9.40 -2.79
C THR A 2 -6.54 8.57 -1.68
N TYR A 3 -5.86 7.51 -1.27
CA TYR A 3 -6.30 6.55 -0.28
C TYR A 3 -5.21 6.30 0.75
N GLU A 4 -5.58 6.03 1.99
CA GLU A 4 -4.66 5.63 3.05
C GLU A 4 -4.91 4.18 3.46
N PHE A 5 -3.83 3.45 3.70
CA PHE A 5 -3.85 2.06 4.13
C PHE A 5 -3.00 1.91 5.38
N ASP A 6 -3.54 1.22 6.38
CA ASP A 6 -2.77 0.73 7.51
C ASP A 6 -2.20 -0.64 7.13
N VAL A 7 -0.88 -0.78 7.14
CA VAL A 7 -0.19 -1.96 6.61
C VAL A 7 0.67 -2.55 7.71
N GLU A 8 0.25 -3.71 8.19
CA GLU A 8 0.89 -4.37 9.31
C GLU A 8 2.16 -5.12 8.87
N ASN A 9 3.00 -5.48 9.85
CA ASN A 9 4.23 -6.27 9.64
C ASN A 9 5.30 -5.63 8.73
N MET A 10 5.19 -4.34 8.40
CA MET A 10 6.31 -3.59 7.83
C MET A 10 7.32 -3.20 8.93
N THR A 11 8.30 -4.06 9.17
CA THR A 11 9.32 -3.87 10.23
C THR A 11 10.70 -3.49 9.70
N CYS A 12 10.92 -3.48 8.38
CA CYS A 12 12.20 -3.18 7.75
C CYS A 12 12.04 -2.44 6.42
N GLY A 13 13.08 -1.73 5.96
CA GLY A 13 13.10 -1.05 4.66
C GLY A 13 12.87 -1.99 3.46
N HIS A 14 13.20 -3.28 3.60
CA HIS A 14 12.91 -4.31 2.59
C HIS A 14 11.39 -4.55 2.44
N CYS A 15 10.63 -4.41 3.53
CA CYS A 15 9.17 -4.57 3.52
C CYS A 15 8.52 -3.44 2.74
N ARG A 16 8.96 -2.20 2.97
CA ARG A 16 8.51 -1.01 2.23
C ARG A 16 8.64 -1.22 0.72
N GLY A 17 9.83 -1.62 0.25
CA GLY A 17 10.07 -1.81 -1.19
C GLY A 17 9.19 -2.90 -1.80
N THR A 18 8.83 -3.93 -1.03
CA THR A 18 7.94 -5.00 -1.47
C THR A 18 6.50 -4.50 -1.62
N VAL A 19 6.01 -3.71 -0.67
CA VAL A 19 4.68 -3.10 -0.72
C VAL A 19 4.57 -2.08 -1.86
N GLU A 20 5.56 -1.21 -2.05
CA GLU A 20 5.59 -0.27 -3.18
C GLU A 20 5.55 -1.00 -4.54
N LYS A 21 6.31 -2.09 -4.67
CA LYS A 21 6.29 -2.94 -5.88
C LYS A 21 4.93 -3.58 -6.11
N ALA A 22 4.28 -4.07 -5.07
CA ALA A 22 2.96 -4.68 -5.18
C ALA A 22 1.91 -3.66 -5.65
N ILE A 23 1.94 -2.45 -5.10
CA ILE A 23 1.06 -1.35 -5.52
C ILE A 23 1.32 -0.99 -6.98
N LYS A 24 2.59 -0.82 -7.37
CA LYS A 24 2.98 -0.51 -8.77
C LYS A 24 2.68 -1.63 -9.76
N ALA A 25 2.68 -2.89 -9.33
CA ALA A 25 2.29 -4.01 -10.17
C ALA A 25 0.78 -4.03 -10.44
N ALA A 26 -0.05 -3.62 -9.46
CA ALA A 26 -1.49 -3.47 -9.63
C ALA A 26 -1.85 -2.24 -10.46
N ASP A 27 -1.17 -1.11 -10.21
CA ASP A 27 -1.31 0.13 -10.97
C ASP A 27 0.06 0.78 -11.22
N PRO A 28 0.62 0.64 -12.44
CA PRO A 28 1.89 1.26 -12.80
C PRO A 28 1.89 2.79 -12.67
N ALA A 29 0.72 3.43 -12.79
CA ALA A 29 0.55 4.87 -12.67
C ALA A 29 0.35 5.34 -11.22
N ALA A 30 0.15 4.43 -10.26
CA ALA A 30 -0.10 4.81 -8.87
C ALA A 30 1.11 5.51 -8.23
N VAL A 31 0.88 6.54 -7.43
CA VAL A 31 1.93 7.18 -6.61
C VAL A 31 1.75 6.71 -5.18
N ALA A 32 2.72 5.98 -4.63
CA ALA A 32 2.67 5.44 -3.28
C ALA A 32 3.75 6.06 -2.40
N THR A 33 3.36 6.48 -1.20
CA THR A 33 4.26 6.94 -0.15
C THR A 33 4.05 6.04 1.07
N ILE A 34 5.11 5.41 1.54
CA ILE A 34 5.06 4.52 2.72
C ILE A 34 5.79 5.16 3.88
N ASP A 35 5.08 5.29 4.99
CA ASP A 35 5.60 5.71 6.27
C ASP A 35 5.73 4.52 7.22
N LEU A 36 6.97 4.11 7.51
CA LEU A 36 7.25 2.96 8.37
C LEU A 36 6.99 3.26 9.85
N ALA A 37 7.10 4.54 10.27
CA ALA A 37 6.93 4.93 11.66
C ALA A 37 5.47 4.77 12.11
N SER A 38 4.53 5.19 11.26
CA SER A 38 3.09 5.08 11.47
C SER A 38 2.46 3.83 10.83
N LYS A 39 3.24 3.05 10.07
CA LYS A 39 2.79 1.86 9.33
C LYS A 39 1.68 2.17 8.32
N LYS A 40 1.76 3.35 7.70
CA LYS A 40 0.76 3.83 6.74
C LYS A 40 1.32 3.86 5.33
N ALA A 41 0.46 3.56 4.36
CA ALA A 41 0.71 3.75 2.94
C ALA A 41 -0.33 4.70 2.36
N THR A 42 0.10 5.85 1.85
CA THR A 42 -0.74 6.78 1.10
C THR A 42 -0.57 6.48 -0.39
N VAL A 43 -1.66 6.16 -1.08
CA VAL A 43 -1.65 5.78 -2.50
C VAL A 43 -2.57 6.67 -3.30
N GLN A 44 -2.04 7.30 -4.34
CA GLN A 44 -2.79 7.99 -5.36
C GLN A 44 -2.97 7.06 -6.56
N THR A 45 -4.21 6.72 -6.90
CA THR A 45 -4.54 5.80 -8.01
C THR A 45 -5.91 6.15 -8.60
N SER A 46 -6.17 5.73 -9.84
CA SER A 46 -7.50 5.74 -10.46
C SER A 46 -8.30 4.44 -10.19
N LEU A 47 -7.66 3.41 -9.64
CA LEU A 47 -8.29 2.13 -9.31
C LEU A 47 -9.10 2.21 -8.01
N ASP A 48 -9.99 1.23 -7.85
CA ASP A 48 -10.71 1.02 -6.59
C ASP A 48 -9.70 0.67 -5.46
N PRO A 49 -9.84 1.26 -4.26
CA PRO A 49 -8.94 0.98 -3.14
C PRO A 49 -8.91 -0.49 -2.72
N ALA A 50 -9.96 -1.27 -2.99
CA ALA A 50 -9.97 -2.70 -2.76
C ALA A 50 -8.92 -3.44 -3.62
N VAL A 51 -8.69 -3.00 -4.86
CA VAL A 51 -7.67 -3.59 -5.75
C VAL A 51 -6.28 -3.40 -5.16
N ILE A 52 -5.99 -2.19 -4.66
CA ILE A 52 -4.71 -1.88 -4.01
C ILE A 52 -4.55 -2.70 -2.72
N ARG A 53 -5.58 -2.76 -1.88
CA ARG A 53 -5.59 -3.58 -0.67
C ARG A 53 -5.30 -5.05 -0.97
N ASP A 54 -5.93 -5.61 -2.00
CA ASP A 54 -5.75 -7.01 -2.37
C ASP A 54 -4.33 -7.28 -2.90
N ALA A 55 -3.75 -6.34 -3.65
CA ALA A 55 -2.37 -6.42 -4.11
C ALA A 55 -1.36 -6.44 -2.95
N ILE A 56 -1.54 -5.55 -1.96
CA ILE A 56 -0.69 -5.50 -0.76
C ILE A 56 -0.85 -6.80 0.06
N ARG A 57 -2.08 -7.30 0.22
CA ARG A 57 -2.34 -8.57 0.91
C ARG A 57 -1.68 -9.75 0.22
N ASN A 58 -1.76 -9.82 -1.11
CA ASN A 58 -1.13 -10.88 -1.90
C ASN A 58 0.40 -10.84 -1.83
N ALA A 59 0.99 -9.68 -1.54
CA ALA A 59 2.42 -9.54 -1.26
C ALA A 59 2.81 -10.01 0.16
N GLY A 60 1.85 -10.52 0.95
CA GLY A 60 2.08 -11.06 2.28
C GLY A 60 1.93 -10.06 3.42
N TYR A 61 1.38 -8.87 3.14
CA TYR A 61 1.21 -7.81 4.14
C TYR A 61 -0.27 -7.63 4.49
N PRO A 62 -0.68 -7.94 5.74
CA PRO A 62 -2.02 -7.60 6.19
C PRO A 62 -2.23 -6.10 6.07
N VAL A 63 -3.38 -5.70 5.54
CA VAL A 63 -3.67 -4.31 5.21
C VAL A 63 -5.14 -4.00 5.41
N SER A 64 -5.40 -2.83 5.99
CA SER A 64 -6.74 -2.27 6.16
C SER A 64 -6.82 -0.90 5.49
N TYR A 65 -7.93 -0.64 4.81
CA TYR A 65 -8.20 0.68 4.24
C TYR A 65 -8.64 1.63 5.36
N VAL A 66 -7.99 2.79 5.45
CA VAL A 66 -8.40 3.88 6.33
C VAL A 66 -9.03 4.95 5.45
N LYS A 67 -10.34 5.16 5.65
CA LYS A 67 -11.05 6.24 4.97
C LYS A 67 -10.58 7.56 5.57
N LEU A 68 -9.94 8.39 4.74
CA LEU A 68 -9.72 9.81 5.02
C LEU A 68 -11.06 10.56 5.06
#